data_AF-A0A2X3DYN8-F1
#
_entry.id   AF-A0A2X3DYN8-F1
#
_cell.length_a   1.000
_cell.length_b   1.000
_cell.length_c   1.000
_cell.angle_alpha   90.00
_cell.angle_beta   90.00
_cell.angle_gamma   90.00
#
_symmetry.space_group_name_H-M   'P 1'
#
loop_
_entity.id
_entity.type
_entity.pdbx_description
1 polymer ?
#
loop_
_entity_poly.entity_id
_entity_poly.type
_entity_poly.pdbx_seq_one_letter_code
_entity_poly.pdbx_strand_id
1 'polypeptide(L)'
;MPLTLESKTTIDGFLRDENFLISDIVFGNLFIWKDAREITYALCHDTLIIKTTYPHKEPYFFYPIGKGDKIQALKEIALYAQSLQIPLCFESVQQCNIAG
;
A
#
# COMPACT_ATOMS: atom_id res chain seq x y z
N MET A 1 -1.69 -10.40 -1.61
CA MET A 1 -1.21 -10.97 -2.89
C MET A 1 0.20 -10.44 -3.16
N PRO A 2 1.14 -11.26 -3.65
CA PRO A 2 2.47 -10.78 -4.07
C PRO A 2 2.37 -9.88 -5.31
N LEU A 3 3.26 -8.91 -5.43
CA LEU A 3 3.32 -8.03 -6.61
C LEU A 3 3.87 -8.80 -7.82
N THR A 4 3.10 -8.88 -8.90
CA THR A 4 3.50 -9.53 -10.16
C THR A 4 3.26 -8.61 -11.36
N LEU A 5 3.68 -9.02 -12.55
CA LEU A 5 3.43 -8.25 -13.78
C LEU A 5 1.92 -8.14 -14.08
N GLU A 6 1.14 -9.17 -13.76
CA GLU A 6 -0.32 -9.19 -13.95
C GLU A 6 -1.03 -8.21 -13.01
N SER A 7 -0.43 -7.89 -11.86
CA SER A 7 -0.94 -6.91 -10.90
C SER A 7 -0.97 -5.48 -11.48
N LYS A 8 -0.25 -5.21 -12.57
CA LYS A 8 -0.14 -3.89 -13.20
C LYS A 8 -1.49 -3.27 -13.51
N THR A 9 -2.36 -4.00 -14.20
CA THR A 9 -3.66 -3.48 -14.66
C THR A 9 -4.53 -3.04 -13.48
N THR A 10 -4.54 -3.83 -12.41
CA THR A 10 -5.28 -3.52 -11.19
C THR A 10 -4.70 -2.31 -10.48
N ILE A 11 -3.39 -2.29 -10.24
CA ILE A 11 -2.71 -1.20 -9.52
C ILE A 11 -2.82 0.12 -10.28
N ASP A 12 -2.60 0.10 -11.59
CA ASP A 12 -2.74 1.28 -12.45
C ASP A 12 -4.17 1.85 -12.41
N GLY A 13 -5.18 1.01 -12.20
CA GLY A 13 -6.57 1.44 -12.00
C GLY A 13 -6.73 2.33 -10.76
N PHE A 14 -6.23 1.88 -9.61
CA PHE A 14 -6.30 2.66 -8.37
C PHE A 14 -5.41 3.90 -8.39
N LEU A 15 -4.23 3.82 -9.03
CA LEU A 15 -3.29 4.95 -9.12
C LEU A 15 -3.78 6.06 -10.05
N ARG A 16 -4.54 5.74 -11.11
CA ARG A 16 -5.09 6.75 -12.04
C ARG A 16 -6.11 7.67 -11.37
N ASP A 17 -6.81 7.15 -10.37
CA ASP A 17 -7.88 7.87 -9.66
C ASP A 17 -7.38 8.74 -8.50
N GLU A 18 -6.10 8.66 -8.16
CA GLU A 18 -5.47 9.46 -7.11
C GLU A 18 -4.78 10.71 -7.68
N ASN A 19 -5.06 11.86 -7.09
CA ASN A 19 -4.53 13.16 -7.53
C ASN A 19 -3.09 13.44 -7.05
N PHE A 20 -2.52 12.58 -6.20
CA PHE A 20 -1.15 12.73 -5.70
C PHE A 20 -0.28 11.56 -6.14
N LEU A 21 0.80 11.88 -6.86
CA LEU A 21 1.84 10.94 -7.25
C LEU A 21 2.87 10.87 -6.12
N ILE A 22 2.75 9.91 -5.20
CA ILE A 22 3.93 9.44 -4.48
C ILE A 22 4.74 8.66 -5.52
N SER A 23 5.87 9.21 -5.96
CA SER A 23 6.73 8.61 -6.98
C SER A 23 7.08 7.15 -6.66
N ASP A 24 7.20 6.80 -5.39
CA ASP A 24 7.56 5.45 -4.94
C ASP A 24 6.48 4.39 -5.19
N ILE A 25 5.23 4.79 -5.45
CA ILE A 25 4.08 3.88 -5.58
C ILE A 25 3.67 3.67 -7.06
N VAL A 26 4.31 4.36 -8.00
CA VAL A 26 4.12 4.07 -9.42
C VAL A 26 4.56 2.63 -9.68
N PHE A 27 3.74 1.86 -10.42
CA PHE A 27 3.96 0.42 -10.62
C PHE A 27 5.40 0.08 -11.04
N GLY A 28 6.01 0.90 -11.91
CA GLY A 28 7.40 0.72 -12.33
C GLY A 28 8.40 0.69 -11.16
N ASN A 29 8.25 1.60 -10.19
CA ASN A 29 9.11 1.63 -9.01
C ASN A 29 8.82 0.43 -8.11
N LEU A 30 7.56 0.13 -7.81
CA LEU A 30 7.19 -1.05 -7.03
C LEU A 30 7.78 -2.34 -7.66
N PHE A 31 7.66 -2.49 -8.98
CA PHE A 31 8.13 -3.67 -9.70
C PHE A 31 9.65 -3.80 -9.72
N ILE A 32 10.39 -2.70 -9.87
CA ILE A 32 11.87 -2.70 -9.77
C ILE A 32 12.31 -3.11 -8.36
N TRP A 33 11.66 -2.57 -7.33
CA TRP A 33 12.08 -2.82 -5.96
C TRP A 33 11.66 -4.17 -5.40
N LYS A 34 10.73 -4.91 -6.04
CA LYS A 34 10.23 -6.21 -5.55
C LYS A 34 11.34 -7.26 -5.32
N ASP A 35 12.47 -7.11 -6.02
CA ASP A 35 13.61 -8.02 -5.89
C ASP A 35 14.55 -7.64 -4.73
N ALA A 36 14.46 -6.39 -4.25
CA ALA A 36 15.22 -5.88 -3.10
C ALA A 36 14.43 -5.91 -1.78
N ARG A 37 13.10 -5.93 -1.85
CA ARG A 37 12.17 -5.95 -0.70
C ARG A 37 10.90 -6.69 -1.08
N GLU A 38 10.30 -7.39 -0.11
CA GLU A 38 9.01 -8.05 -0.33
C GLU A 38 7.92 -6.99 -0.47
N ILE A 39 7.15 -7.04 -1.56
CA ILE A 39 6.01 -6.16 -1.78
C ILE A 39 4.77 -7.01 -2.00
N THR A 40 3.77 -6.77 -1.17
CA THR A 40 2.45 -7.40 -1.26
C THR A 40 1.37 -6.32 -1.29
N TYR A 41 0.23 -6.66 -1.88
CA TYR A 41 -0.93 -5.78 -1.91
C TYR A 41 -2.22 -6.52 -1.58
N ALA A 42 -3.22 -5.77 -1.15
CA ALA A 42 -4.59 -6.24 -0.94
C ALA A 42 -5.57 -5.18 -1.44
N LEU A 43 -6.77 -5.63 -1.81
CA LEU A 43 -7.89 -4.76 -2.12
C LEU A 43 -8.88 -4.84 -0.97
N CYS A 44 -9.29 -3.70 -0.44
CA CYS A 44 -10.19 -3.64 0.70
C CYS A 44 -11.01 -2.34 0.64
N HIS A 45 -12.33 -2.43 0.77
CA HIS A 45 -13.24 -1.26 0.73
C HIS A 45 -12.99 -0.30 -0.44
N ASP A 46 -12.77 -0.83 -1.65
CA ASP A 46 -12.42 -0.05 -2.85
C ASP A 46 -11.16 0.82 -2.69
N THR A 47 -10.23 0.36 -1.85
CA THR A 47 -8.88 0.90 -1.70
C THR A 47 -7.84 -0.17 -1.98
N LEU A 48 -6.71 0.27 -2.51
CA LEU A 48 -5.50 -0.50 -2.65
C LEU A 48 -4.61 -0.29 -1.42
N ILE A 49 -4.28 -1.39 -0.75
CA ILE A 49 -3.36 -1.44 0.38
C ILE A 49 -2.08 -2.06 -0.11
N ILE A 50 -0.93 -1.41 0.13
CA ILE A 50 0.39 -1.92 -0.24
C ILE A 50 1.22 -2.06 1.04
N LYS A 51 1.78 -3.25 1.24
CA LYS A 51 2.70 -3.59 2.33
C LYS A 51 4.07 -3.89 1.75
N THR A 52 5.08 -3.33 2.38
CA THR A 52 6.48 -3.51 2.01
C THR A 52 7.29 -4.00 3.19
N THR A 53 8.19 -4.95 2.97
CA THR A 53 9.08 -5.50 3.99
C THR A 53 10.51 -5.58 3.44
N TYR A 54 11.45 -4.84 4.04
CA TYR A 54 12.86 -5.02 3.72
C TYR A 54 13.42 -6.26 4.41
N PRO A 55 14.46 -6.91 3.85
CA PRO A 55 15.15 -8.00 4.53
C PRO A 55 15.59 -7.58 5.94
N HIS A 56 15.22 -8.38 6.95
CA HIS A 56 15.54 -8.16 8.36
C HIS A 56 15.00 -6.86 8.98
N LYS A 57 13.99 -6.23 8.37
CA LYS A 57 13.28 -5.09 8.97
C LYS A 57 11.80 -5.38 9.14
N GLU A 58 11.19 -4.61 10.02
CA GLU A 58 9.75 -4.61 10.20
C GLU A 58 9.03 -4.14 8.94
N PRO A 59 7.83 -4.68 8.65
CA PRO A 59 7.02 -4.26 7.53
C PRO A 59 6.43 -2.87 7.78
N TYR A 60 6.13 -2.18 6.68
CA TYR A 60 5.37 -0.94 6.70
C TYR A 60 4.34 -0.91 5.58
N PHE A 61 3.38 -0.02 5.73
CA PHE A 61 2.28 0.16 4.81
C PHE A 61 2.34 1.55 4.17
N PHE A 62 1.93 1.64 2.92
CA PHE A 62 1.55 2.93 2.36
C PHE A 62 0.14 3.29 2.84
N TYR A 63 -0.16 4.58 2.88
CA TYR A 63 -1.52 5.04 3.15
C TYR A 63 -2.50 4.48 2.11
N PRO A 64 -3.72 4.03 2.47
CA PRO A 64 -4.67 3.45 1.51
C PRO A 64 -4.92 4.35 0.29
N ILE A 65 -4.89 3.73 -0.88
CA ILE A 65 -4.89 4.39 -2.19
C ILE A 65 -6.25 4.15 -2.86
N GLY A 66 -6.84 5.20 -3.42
CA GLY A 66 -8.10 5.12 -4.15
C GLY A 66 -9.24 5.85 -3.44
N LYS A 67 -10.41 5.87 -4.07
CA LYS A 67 -11.58 6.67 -3.65
C LYS A 67 -12.50 5.97 -2.64
N GLY A 68 -12.17 4.74 -2.26
CA GLY A 68 -12.94 3.96 -1.30
C GLY A 68 -12.84 4.45 0.15
N ASP A 69 -13.35 3.65 1.09
CA ASP A 69 -13.38 4.01 2.51
C ASP A 69 -12.00 3.79 3.16
N LYS A 70 -11.19 4.86 3.16
CA LYS A 70 -9.84 4.85 3.74
C LYS A 70 -9.85 4.62 5.25
N ILE A 71 -10.89 5.04 5.98
CA ILE A 71 -10.97 4.82 7.43
C ILE A 71 -11.16 3.34 7.72
N GLN A 72 -12.04 2.66 6.99
CA GLN A 72 -12.21 1.21 7.15
C GLN A 72 -10.97 0.46 6.70
N ALA A 73 -10.34 0.86 5.60
CA ALA A 73 -9.07 0.28 5.16
C ALA A 73 -7.98 0.40 6.25
N LEU A 74 -7.86 1.56 6.92
CA LEU A 74 -6.92 1.74 8.04
C LEU A 74 -7.23 0.83 9.22
N LYS A 75 -8.51 0.63 9.56
CA LYS A 75 -8.93 -0.31 10.62
C LYS A 75 -8.54 -1.73 10.27
N GLU A 76 -8.77 -2.16 9.03
CA GLU A 76 -8.40 -3.49 8.54
C GLU A 76 -6.87 -3.70 8.56
N ILE A 77 -6.08 -2.68 8.19
CA ILE A 77 -4.61 -2.72 8.34
C ILE A 77 -4.22 -2.88 9.81
N ALA A 78 -4.85 -2.14 10.72
CA ALA A 78 -4.55 -2.22 12.15
C ALA A 78 -4.88 -3.60 12.73
N LEU A 79 -6.03 -4.18 12.36
CA LEU A 79 -6.43 -5.54 12.75
C LEU A 79 -5.46 -6.58 12.19
N TYR A 80 -5.08 -6.45 10.92
CA TYR A 80 -4.09 -7.33 10.29
C TYR A 80 -2.73 -7.25 11.01
N ALA A 81 -2.23 -6.05 11.28
CA ALA A 81 -0.97 -5.86 11.99
C ALA A 81 -1.00 -6.47 13.40
N GLN A 82 -2.10 -6.27 14.13
CA GLN A 82 -2.31 -6.88 15.44
C GLN A 82 -2.34 -8.41 15.38
N SER A 83 -3.05 -8.99 14.39
CA SER A 83 -3.16 -10.44 14.22
C SER A 83 -1.82 -11.13 13.95
N LEU A 84 -0.89 -10.40 13.33
CA LEU A 84 0.47 -10.87 13.03
C LEU A 84 1.51 -10.41 14.06
N GLN A 85 1.10 -9.66 15.08
CA GLN A 85 1.98 -9.07 16.09
C GLN A 85 3.13 -8.24 15.50
N ILE A 86 2.88 -7.57 14.36
CA ILE A 86 3.81 -6.65 13.72
C ILE A 86 3.46 -5.21 14.08
N PRO A 87 4.45 -4.29 14.10
CA PRO A 87 4.17 -2.88 14.34
C PRO A 87 3.33 -2.29 13.20
N LEU A 88 2.40 -1.41 13.56
CA LEU A 88 1.64 -0.62 12.59
C LEU A 88 2.47 0.61 12.20
N CYS A 89 3.16 0.52 11.06
CA CYS A 89 3.99 1.60 10.54
C CYS A 89 3.48 2.07 9.17
N PHE A 90 3.33 3.38 9.00
CA PHE A 90 3.03 4.01 7.72
C PHE A 90 4.20 4.87 7.26
N GLU A 91 4.61 4.73 6.00
CA GLU A 91 5.63 5.58 5.38
C GLU A 91 5.03 6.48 4.30
N SER A 92 5.75 7.56 3.98
CA SER A 92 5.39 8.53 2.93
C SER A 92 3.98 9.13 3.07
N VAL A 93 3.51 9.28 4.31
CA VAL A 93 2.21 9.93 4.60
C VAL A 93 2.31 11.42 4.33
N GLN A 94 1.53 11.93 3.38
CA GLN A 94 1.44 13.36 3.07
C GLN A 94 0.22 13.98 3.77
N GLN A 95 0.26 15.29 4.05
CA GLN A 95 -0.83 15.99 4.73
C GLN A 95 -2.16 15.94 3.93
N CYS A 96 -2.08 15.88 2.59
CA CYS A 96 -3.24 15.67 1.72
C CYS A 96 -3.87 14.27 1.84
N ASN A 97 -3.17 13.30 2.44
CA ASN A 97 -3.67 11.93 2.63
C ASN A 97 -4.46 11.80 3.94
N ILE A 98 -4.28 12.73 4.87
CA ILE A 98 -4.88 12.70 6.22
C ILE A 98 -6.15 13.58 6.29
N ALA A 99 -6.32 14.50 5.36
CA ALA A 99 -7.52 15.33 5.24
C ALA A 99 -8.68 14.48 4.69
N GLY A 100 -9.34 13.74 5.58
CA GLY A 100 -10.65 13.15 5.35
C GLY A 100 -11.73 14.22 5.21
#